data_AF-A0A523XRL4-F1
#
_entry.id   AF-A0A523XRL4-F1
#
_cell.length_a   1.000
_cell.length_b   1.000
_cell.length_c   1.000
_cell.angle_alpha   90.00
_cell.angle_beta   90.00
_cell.angle_gamma   90.00
#
_symmetry.space_group_name_H-M   'P 1'
#
loop_
_entity.id
_entity.type
_entity.pdbx_description
1 polymer ?
#
loop_
_entity_poly.entity_id
_entity_poly.type
_entity_poly.pdbx_seq_one_letter_code
_entity_poly.pdbx_strand_id
1 'polypeptide(L)'
;MDDQNNLNQPSNHWLDRVVGSEVRVNYEVLFYIILIILAVLTRFYGLGNRVMSHDENTHVYFSWLLEQGQGYSHDPLSHGPLQFHLVALSYFLFGDNDATARFPAALFGVIAVGMVWVFRRWLGRTGA
;
A
#
# COMPACT_ATOMS: atom_id res chain seq x y z
N MET A 1 38.60 -35.82 21.44
CA MET A 1 37.69 -36.29 20.38
C MET A 1 36.38 -36.67 21.05
N ASP A 2 35.27 -35.96 20.95
CA ASP A 2 34.87 -34.88 20.04
C ASP A 2 33.75 -34.04 20.68
N ASP A 3 33.67 -32.79 20.22
CA ASP A 3 32.76 -31.71 20.61
C ASP A 3 31.27 -32.07 20.66
N GLN A 4 30.60 -31.82 21.79
CA GLN A 4 29.13 -31.86 21.93
C GLN A 4 28.50 -30.59 22.54
N ASN A 5 29.05 -29.40 22.25
CA ASN A 5 28.55 -28.13 22.82
C ASN A 5 28.11 -27.12 21.75
N ASN A 6 27.19 -27.45 20.83
CA ASN A 6 26.71 -26.43 19.88
C ASN A 6 25.34 -26.65 19.23
N LEU A 7 24.26 -26.81 20.02
CA LEU A 7 22.90 -26.99 19.44
C LEU A 7 21.87 -25.89 19.75
N ASN A 8 22.24 -24.77 20.36
CA ASN A 8 21.28 -23.70 20.67
C ASN A 8 21.81 -22.30 20.29
N GLN A 9 22.18 -22.12 19.02
CA GLN A 9 22.28 -20.77 18.44
C GLN A 9 20.87 -20.38 17.96
N PRO A 10 20.16 -19.43 18.60
CA PRO A 10 18.94 -18.91 18.03
C PRO A 10 19.29 -18.33 16.66
N SER A 11 18.75 -18.92 15.60
CA SER A 11 18.94 -18.42 14.24
C SER A 11 18.40 -16.99 14.24
N ASN A 12 19.29 -16.01 14.18
CA ASN A 12 18.96 -14.60 14.02
C ASN A 12 18.40 -14.39 12.61
N HIS A 13 17.23 -14.96 12.33
CA HIS A 13 16.56 -14.79 11.07
C HIS A 13 16.08 -13.35 11.00
N TRP A 14 16.44 -12.65 9.93
CA TRP A 14 16.14 -11.23 9.79
C TRP A 14 14.64 -10.92 9.87
N LEU A 15 13.77 -11.90 9.56
CA LEU A 15 12.32 -11.80 9.77
C LEU A 15 11.94 -11.70 11.26
N ASP A 16 12.64 -12.41 12.15
CA ASP A 16 12.36 -12.37 13.59
C ASP A 16 12.67 -10.99 14.17
N ARG A 17 13.58 -10.24 13.54
CA ARG A 17 13.87 -8.84 13.92
C ARG A 17 12.84 -7.86 13.38
N VAL A 18 12.18 -8.17 12.26
CA VAL A 18 11.09 -7.36 11.69
C VAL A 18 9.78 -7.61 12.45
N VAL A 19 9.52 -8.85 12.85
CA VAL A 19 8.30 -9.26 13.55
C VAL A 19 8.44 -9.09 15.07
N GLY A 20 9.61 -9.36 15.63
CA GLY A 20 9.90 -9.31 17.07
C GLY A 20 10.40 -7.95 17.57
N SER A 21 10.03 -6.84 16.92
CA SER A 21 10.22 -5.54 17.55
C SER A 21 9.20 -5.44 18.68
N GLU A 22 9.65 -5.52 19.93
CA GLU A 22 8.87 -5.16 21.12
C GLU A 22 8.34 -3.72 20.93
N VAL A 23 7.15 -3.58 20.36
CA VAL A 23 6.51 -2.29 20.12
C VAL A 23 6.07 -1.77 21.48
N ARG A 24 6.98 -1.05 22.14
CA ARG A 24 6.66 -0.31 23.35
C ARG A 24 5.66 0.77 22.97
N VAL A 25 4.42 0.60 23.42
CA VAL A 25 3.34 1.56 23.20
C VAL A 25 3.70 2.84 23.95
N ASN A 26 4.21 3.81 23.20
CA ASN A 26 4.54 5.15 23.67
C ASN A 26 3.57 6.14 23.01
N TYR A 27 3.51 7.37 23.53
CA TYR A 27 2.70 8.45 22.91
C TYR A 27 3.03 8.68 21.43
N GLU A 28 4.28 8.45 21.03
CA GLU A 28 4.72 8.48 19.64
C GLU A 28 3.97 7.44 18.78
N VAL A 29 3.94 6.17 19.20
CA VAL A 29 3.23 5.10 18.49
C VAL A 29 1.73 5.41 18.40
N LEU A 30 1.13 5.91 19.49
CA LEU A 30 -0.27 6.32 19.50
C LEU A 30 -0.53 7.43 18.48
N PHE A 31 0.34 8.43 18.39
CA PHE A 31 0.24 9.51 17.41
C PHE A 31 0.27 8.98 15.98
N TYR A 32 1.19 8.07 15.64
CA TYR A 32 1.22 7.47 14.31
C TYR A 32 -0.02 6.64 14.00
N ILE A 33 -0.53 5.87 14.96
CA ILE A 33 -1.78 5.12 14.79
C ILE A 33 -2.92 6.09 14.46
N ILE A 34 -3.03 7.21 15.19
CA ILE A 34 -4.02 8.24 14.92
C ILE A 34 -3.83 8.83 13.52
N LEU A 35 -2.60 9.15 13.11
CA LEU A 35 -2.31 9.64 11.76
C LEU A 35 -2.74 8.67 10.67
N ILE A 36 -2.49 7.36 10.85
CA ILE A 36 -2.90 6.33 9.89
C ILE A 36 -4.42 6.22 9.83
N ILE A 37 -5.10 6.24 10.98
CA ILE A 37 -6.56 6.23 11.03
C ILE A 37 -7.12 7.45 10.30
N LEU A 38 -6.58 8.65 10.55
CA LEU A 38 -6.99 9.86 9.86
C LEU A 38 -6.69 9.78 8.35
N ALA A 39 -5.56 9.20 7.94
CA ALA A 39 -5.24 8.99 6.53
C ALA A 39 -6.26 8.05 5.86
N VAL A 40 -6.61 6.94 6.50
CA VAL A 40 -7.65 6.02 5.99
C VAL A 40 -8.98 6.74 5.85
N LEU A 41 -9.43 7.44 6.90
CA LEU A 41 -10.71 8.15 6.87
C LEU A 41 -10.73 9.20 5.76
N THR A 42 -9.71 10.05 5.67
CA THR A 42 -9.68 11.13 4.68
C THR A 42 -9.51 10.65 3.24
N ARG A 43 -8.87 9.49 3.01
CA ARG A 43 -8.65 8.94 1.66
C ARG A 43 -9.82 8.11 1.16
N PHE A 44 -10.57 7.45 2.04
CA PHE A 44 -11.70 6.60 1.66
C PHE A 44 -13.06 7.29 1.82
N TYR A 45 -13.17 8.37 2.60
CA TYR A 45 -14.42 9.10 2.77
C TYR A 45 -14.87 9.78 1.48
N GLY A 46 -16.04 9.39 0.98
CA GLY A 46 -16.66 10.00 -0.21
C GLY A 46 -15.88 9.77 -1.52
N LEU A 47 -15.06 8.72 -1.58
CA LEU A 47 -14.14 8.47 -2.69
C LEU A 47 -14.84 8.30 -4.06
N GLY A 48 -16.07 7.78 -4.06
CA GLY A 48 -16.90 7.62 -5.26
C GLY A 48 -17.85 8.78 -5.54
N ASN A 49 -17.85 9.86 -4.75
CA ASN A 49 -18.89 10.89 -4.86
C ASN A 49 -18.69 11.83 -6.07
N ARG A 50 -17.48 11.84 -6.65
CA ARG A 50 -17.13 12.71 -7.79
C ARG A 50 -17.06 11.89 -9.08
N VAL A 51 -17.63 12.46 -10.13
CA VAL A 51 -17.54 11.94 -11.50
C VAL A 51 -16.06 11.81 -11.90
N MET A 52 -15.77 10.77 -12.68
CA MET A 52 -14.45 10.50 -13.21
C MET A 52 -13.90 11.67 -14.02
N SER A 53 -12.67 12.09 -13.70
CA SER A 53 -11.99 13.15 -14.43
C SER A 53 -11.45 12.67 -15.78
N HIS A 54 -11.06 13.61 -16.64
CA HIS A 54 -10.51 13.28 -17.97
C HIS A 54 -9.27 12.37 -17.88
N ASP A 55 -8.38 12.66 -16.94
CA ASP A 55 -7.14 11.90 -16.74
C ASP A 55 -7.39 10.53 -16.12
N GLU A 56 -8.48 10.37 -15.35
CA GLU A 56 -8.85 9.08 -14.77
C GLU A 56 -9.53 8.14 -15.78
N ASN A 57 -10.26 8.69 -16.76
CA ASN A 57 -11.08 7.90 -17.68
C ASN A 57 -10.28 6.85 -18.46
N THR A 58 -9.10 7.23 -18.95
CA THR A 58 -8.20 6.31 -19.68
C THR A 58 -7.80 5.14 -18.80
N HIS A 59 -7.46 5.38 -17.53
CA HIS A 59 -7.11 4.32 -16.59
C HIS A 59 -8.30 3.41 -16.29
N VAL A 60 -9.47 3.99 -16.04
CA VAL A 60 -10.70 3.27 -15.73
C VAL A 60 -11.11 2.36 -16.88
N TYR A 61 -11.16 2.89 -18.10
CA TYR A 61 -11.60 2.16 -19.28
C TYR A 61 -10.69 0.97 -19.60
N PHE A 62 -9.37 1.19 -19.68
CA PHE A 62 -8.43 0.10 -20.00
C PHE A 62 -8.31 -0.94 -18.89
N SER A 63 -8.49 -0.54 -17.62
CA SER A 63 -8.52 -1.49 -16.51
C SER A 63 -9.78 -2.34 -16.51
N TRP A 64 -10.92 -1.76 -16.91
CA TRP A 64 -12.17 -2.49 -17.10
C TRP A 64 -12.08 -3.47 -18.27
N LEU A 65 -11.50 -3.08 -19.41
CA LEU A 65 -11.22 -4.00 -20.52
C LEU A 65 -10.34 -5.18 -20.10
N LEU A 66 -9.31 -4.91 -19.29
CA LEU A 66 -8.41 -5.93 -18.76
C LEU A 66 -9.14 -6.89 -17.82
N GLU A 67 -9.98 -6.36 -16.92
CA GLU A 67 -10.81 -7.15 -16.00
C GLU A 67 -11.82 -8.03 -16.74
N GLN A 68 -12.48 -7.51 -17.78
CA GLN A 68 -13.42 -8.24 -18.62
C GLN A 68 -12.76 -9.28 -19.55
N GLY A 69 -11.44 -9.43 -19.50
CA GLY A 69 -10.70 -10.38 -20.33
C GLY A 69 -10.57 -9.97 -21.80
N GLN A 70 -10.87 -8.72 -22.15
CA GLN A 70 -10.69 -8.17 -23.50
C GLN A 70 -9.21 -7.81 -23.77
N GLY A 71 -8.39 -7.81 -22.72
CA GLY A 71 -6.96 -7.57 -22.79
C GLY A 71 -6.60 -6.09 -22.70
N TYR A 72 -5.33 -5.84 -22.41
CA TYR A 72 -4.73 -4.51 -22.43
C TYR A 72 -3.39 -4.60 -23.15
N SER A 73 -3.24 -3.84 -24.22
CA SER A 73 -1.95 -3.65 -24.88
C SER A 73 -1.40 -2.30 -24.46
N HIS A 74 -0.22 -2.32 -23.82
CA HIS A 74 0.45 -1.09 -23.43
C HIS A 74 0.86 -0.30 -24.68
N ASP A 75 0.38 0.94 -24.77
CA ASP A 75 0.81 1.92 -25.77
C ASP A 75 1.86 2.85 -25.13
N PRO A 76 3.02 3.10 -25.77
CA PRO A 76 4.00 4.08 -25.31
C PRO A 76 3.45 5.50 -25.05
N LEU A 77 2.27 5.82 -25.58
CA LEU A 77 1.55 7.08 -25.31
C LEU A 77 0.82 7.09 -23.94
N SER A 78 0.73 5.95 -23.27
CA SER A 78 0.06 5.79 -21.97
C SER A 78 1.07 5.65 -20.81
N HIS A 79 0.64 5.97 -19.58
CA HIS A 79 1.44 5.76 -18.37
C HIS A 79 1.79 4.26 -18.17
N GLY A 80 2.75 3.98 -17.28
CA GLY A 80 3.22 2.62 -17.01
C GLY A 80 2.09 1.64 -16.64
N PRO A 81 2.23 0.34 -16.98
CA PRO A 81 1.14 -0.64 -16.96
C PRO A 81 0.63 -0.99 -15.56
N LEU A 82 1.41 -0.73 -14.51
CA LEU A 82 1.12 -1.14 -13.14
C LEU A 82 -0.24 -0.63 -12.66
N GLN A 83 -0.55 0.65 -12.91
CA GLN A 83 -1.79 1.25 -12.43
C GLN A 83 -3.02 0.56 -13.03
N PHE A 84 -2.97 0.19 -14.32
CA PHE A 84 -4.06 -0.52 -14.98
C PHE A 84 -4.32 -1.89 -14.35
N HIS A 85 -3.26 -2.62 -14.00
CA HIS A 85 -3.39 -3.92 -13.36
C HIS A 85 -3.91 -3.82 -11.94
N LEU A 86 -3.51 -2.81 -11.17
CA LEU A 86 -4.02 -2.59 -9.83
C LEU A 86 -5.50 -2.21 -9.82
N VAL A 87 -5.93 -1.37 -10.76
CA VAL A 87 -7.34 -1.00 -10.89
C VAL A 87 -8.16 -2.19 -11.38
N ALA A 88 -7.66 -2.97 -12.35
CA ALA A 88 -8.32 -4.20 -12.78
C ALA A 88 -8.46 -5.22 -11.64
N LEU A 89 -7.43 -5.37 -10.80
CA LEU A 89 -7.51 -6.19 -9.58
C LEU A 89 -8.54 -5.65 -8.60
N SER A 90 -8.64 -4.33 -8.44
CA SER A 90 -9.66 -3.69 -7.60
C SER A 90 -11.08 -4.00 -8.11
N TYR A 91 -11.30 -3.90 -9.42
CA TYR A 91 -12.57 -4.27 -10.04
C TYR A 91 -12.89 -5.76 -9.85
N PHE A 92 -11.91 -6.63 -10.04
CA PHE A 92 -12.09 -8.07 -9.81
C PHE A 92 -12.50 -8.39 -8.36
N LEU A 93 -11.94 -7.69 -7.37
CA LEU A 93 -12.21 -7.95 -5.95
C LEU A 93 -13.49 -7.28 -5.43
N PHE A 94 -13.84 -6.10 -5.93
CA PHE A 94 -14.86 -5.22 -5.34
C PHE A 94 -15.96 -4.76 -6.31
N GLY A 95 -15.90 -5.16 -7.58
CA GLY A 95 -16.76 -4.70 -8.66
C GLY A 95 -16.29 -3.38 -9.28
N ASP A 96 -16.77 -3.08 -10.49
CA ASP A 96 -16.45 -1.88 -11.24
C ASP A 96 -17.36 -0.70 -10.84
N ASN A 97 -16.78 0.33 -10.20
CA ASN A 97 -17.43 1.60 -9.92
C ASN A 97 -16.41 2.73 -9.67
N ASP A 98 -16.89 3.96 -9.56
CA ASP A 98 -16.09 5.16 -9.34
C ASP A 98 -15.22 5.12 -8.07
N ALA A 99 -15.66 4.41 -7.02
CA ALA A 99 -14.88 4.28 -5.79
C ALA A 99 -13.78 3.23 -5.94
N THR A 100 -14.11 2.05 -6.47
CA THR A 100 -13.16 0.93 -6.61
C THR A 100 -12.06 1.25 -7.62
N ALA A 101 -12.35 2.10 -8.62
CA ALA A 101 -11.36 2.68 -9.52
C ALA A 101 -10.24 3.44 -8.78
N ARG A 102 -10.57 4.03 -7.64
CA ARG A 102 -9.68 4.90 -6.84
C ARG A 102 -9.11 4.19 -5.61
N PHE A 103 -9.56 2.96 -5.30
CA PHE A 103 -9.04 2.19 -4.16
C PHE A 103 -7.53 2.01 -4.19
N PRO A 104 -6.88 1.68 -5.34
CA PRO A 104 -5.43 1.59 -5.39
C PRO A 104 -4.78 2.92 -4.98
N ALA A 105 -5.22 4.04 -5.58
CA ALA A 105 -4.67 5.35 -5.26
C ALA A 105 -4.86 5.73 -3.78
N ALA A 106 -6.05 5.49 -3.22
CA ALA A 106 -6.35 5.74 -1.81
C ALA A 106 -5.47 4.89 -0.87
N LEU A 107 -5.33 3.59 -1.17
CA LEU A 107 -4.51 2.65 -0.42
C LEU A 107 -3.03 3.07 -0.43
N PHE A 108 -2.46 3.37 -1.60
CA PHE A 108 -1.08 3.84 -1.70
C PHE A 108 -0.88 5.20 -1.02
N GLY A 109 -1.91 6.06 -1.00
CA GLY A 109 -1.91 7.29 -0.22
C GLY A 109 -1.80 7.04 1.29
N VAL A 110 -2.48 6.02 1.82
CA VAL A 110 -2.36 5.61 3.24
C VAL A 110 -0.99 5.00 3.52
N ILE A 111 -0.51 4.13 2.63
CA ILE A 111 0.82 3.51 2.73
C ILE A 111 1.91 4.59 2.76
N ALA A 112 1.80 5.61 1.91
CA ALA A 112 2.75 6.72 1.87
C ALA A 112 2.83 7.47 3.22
N VAL A 113 1.69 7.64 3.92
CA VAL A 113 1.71 8.19 5.29
C VAL A 113 2.40 7.23 6.25
N GLY A 114 2.14 5.93 6.15
CA GLY A 114 2.83 4.90 6.95
C GLY A 114 4.33 4.81 6.71
N MET A 115 4.79 5.14 5.51
CA MET A 115 6.20 5.15 5.17
C MET A 115 7.01 6.17 5.98
N VAL A 116 6.40 7.22 6.55
CA VAL A 116 7.09 8.15 7.45
C VAL A 116 7.70 7.41 8.65
N TRP A 117 6.96 6.45 9.23
CA TRP A 117 7.49 5.60 10.31
C TRP A 117 8.63 4.71 9.84
N VAL A 118 8.53 4.14 8.63
CA VAL A 118 9.61 3.31 8.07
C VAL A 118 10.86 4.16 7.85
N PHE A 119 10.70 5.39 7.36
CA PHE A 119 11.81 6.28 7.06
C PHE A 119 12.38 7.01 8.28
N ARG A 120 11.77 6.87 9.47
CA ARG A 120 12.22 7.50 10.72
C ARG A 120 13.70 7.27 11.03
N ARG A 121 14.22 6.10 10.64
CA ARG A 121 15.64 5.74 10.86
C ARG A 121 16.59 6.68 10.13
N TRP A 122 16.19 7.20 8.97
CA TRP A 122 17.00 8.11 8.15
C TRP A 122 16.63 9.58 8.36
N LEU A 123 15.36 9.88 8.68
CA LEU A 123 14.87 11.24 8.93
C LEU A 123 15.23 11.78 10.32
N GLY A 124 15.55 10.90 11.27
CA GLY A 124 15.78 11.26 12.67
C GLY A 124 14.47 11.61 13.41
N ARG A 125 14.54 11.82 14.73
CA ARG A 125 13.36 12.05 15.59
C ARG A 125 12.61 13.36 15.33
N THR A 126 13.24 14.31 14.62
CA THR A 126 12.64 15.61 14.28
C THR A 126 11.94 15.60 12.91
N GLY A 127 12.30 14.67 12.03
CA GLY A 127 11.69 14.51 10.71
C GLY A 127 10.69 13.34 10.64
N ALA A 128 10.56 12.58 11.73
CA ALA A 128 9.63 11.47 11.88
C ALA A 128 8.44 11.90 12.72
#